data_AF-A0A4Y2CJA4-F1
#
_entry.id   AF-A0A4Y2CJA4-F1
#
_cell.length_a   1.000
_cell.length_b   1.000
_cell.length_c   1.000
_cell.angle_alpha   90.00
_cell.angle_beta   90.00
_cell.angle_gamma   90.00
#
_symmetry.space_group_name_H-M   'P 1'
#
loop_
_entity.id
_entity.type
_entity.pdbx_description
1 polymer ?
#
loop_
_entity_poly.entity_id
_entity_poly.type
_entity_poly.pdbx_seq_one_letter_code
_entity_poly.pdbx_strand_id
1 'polypeptide(L)'
;MTTANRVIRFYVSPPAPSLKLKQINEFVMKVYTPYWFYIKSKHSLKEGAKHVRNTISKSKYLSQDLKNVVAGVICRNSFFAHPGIIFLCVLKDERQHNKELAARRIIKSRESSSNGKSVHVFLPPKLNFEATNYTDMIDWSSITITSQPILRDISIVRDKKNPEWNFVHFPCHTQVVERCVKLVTEATAEVYGFQNRDGFIRFTFFSRCLNSTIRLISSLLLLIKCK
;
A
#
# COMPACT_ATOMS: atom_id res chain seq x y z
N MET A 1 5.20 -10.25 -12.31
CA MET A 1 5.02 -11.70 -12.52
C MET A 1 6.25 -12.39 -13.11
N THR A 2 7.09 -11.70 -13.89
CA THR A 2 8.27 -12.28 -14.58
C THR A 2 9.26 -13.01 -13.65
N THR A 3 9.62 -12.43 -12.49
CA THR A 3 10.55 -13.08 -11.55
C THR A 3 9.95 -14.32 -10.89
N ALA A 4 8.71 -14.27 -10.41
CA ALA A 4 8.02 -15.42 -9.83
C ALA A 4 7.93 -16.59 -10.83
N ASN A 5 7.59 -16.30 -12.08
CA ASN A 5 7.54 -17.32 -13.14
C ASN A 5 8.93 -17.91 -13.43
N ARG A 6 9.99 -17.10 -13.36
CA ARG A 6 11.38 -17.60 -13.50
C ARG A 6 11.76 -18.52 -12.34
N VAL A 7 11.40 -18.16 -11.10
CA VAL A 7 11.63 -18.99 -9.91
C VAL A 7 10.91 -20.33 -10.03
N ILE A 8 9.64 -20.33 -10.43
CA ILE A 8 8.85 -21.57 -10.61
C ILE A 8 9.48 -22.46 -11.69
N ARG A 9 9.87 -21.89 -12.84
CA ARG A 9 10.57 -22.64 -13.90
C ARG A 9 11.90 -23.21 -13.42
N PHE A 10 12.67 -22.44 -12.67
CA PHE A 10 13.92 -22.91 -12.09
C PHE A 10 13.70 -24.03 -11.06
N TYR A 11 12.61 -23.96 -10.28
CA TYR A 11 12.21 -25.00 -9.33
C TYR A 11 11.88 -26.35 -9.99
N VAL A 12 11.22 -26.35 -11.15
CA VAL A 12 10.82 -27.61 -11.84
C VAL A 12 11.90 -28.18 -12.75
N SER A 13 13.03 -27.47 -12.93
CA SER A 13 14.10 -27.89 -13.85
C SER A 13 14.92 -29.08 -13.33
N PRO A 14 15.38 -29.12 -12.05
CA PRO A 14 16.14 -30.25 -11.53
C PRO A 14 15.22 -31.38 -11.01
N PRO A 15 15.65 -32.65 -11.08
CA PRO A 15 14.89 -33.78 -10.50
C PRO A 15 14.79 -33.69 -8.97
N ALA A 16 15.76 -33.06 -8.30
CA ALA A 16 15.80 -32.85 -6.86
C ALA A 16 16.12 -31.38 -6.51
N PRO A 17 15.11 -30.50 -6.37
CA PRO A 17 15.34 -29.11 -6.02
C PRO A 17 15.83 -28.96 -4.58
N SER A 18 16.72 -27.99 -4.36
CA SER A 18 17.28 -27.69 -3.03
C SER A 18 16.20 -27.24 -2.04
N LEU A 19 16.45 -27.44 -0.74
CA LEU A 19 15.51 -27.03 0.31
C LEU A 19 15.19 -25.52 0.25
N LYS A 20 16.21 -24.68 0.03
CA LYS A 20 16.03 -23.24 -0.14
C LYS A 20 15.11 -22.90 -1.31
N LEU A 21 15.28 -23.59 -2.45
CA LEU A 21 14.45 -23.38 -3.63
C LEU A 21 13.01 -23.85 -3.41
N LYS A 22 12.81 -24.97 -2.70
CA LYS A 22 11.49 -25.43 -2.24
C LYS A 22 10.79 -24.37 -1.38
N GLN A 23 11.48 -23.80 -0.40
CA GLN A 23 10.94 -22.76 0.48
C GLN A 23 10.53 -21.49 -0.28
N ILE A 24 11.37 -21.03 -1.21
CA ILE A 24 11.05 -19.85 -2.04
C ILE A 24 9.85 -20.15 -2.93
N ASN A 25 9.82 -21.30 -3.60
CA ASN A 25 8.69 -21.68 -4.46
C ASN A 25 7.38 -21.79 -3.65
N GLU A 26 7.45 -22.38 -2.46
CA GLU A 26 6.31 -22.46 -1.55
C GLU A 26 5.81 -21.06 -1.14
N PHE A 27 6.71 -20.13 -0.81
CA PHE A 27 6.33 -18.73 -0.56
C PHE A 27 5.68 -18.07 -1.78
N VAL A 28 6.22 -18.30 -2.98
CA VAL A 28 5.65 -17.78 -4.22
C VAL A 28 4.21 -18.28 -4.38
N MET A 29 3.98 -19.58 -4.19
CA MET A 29 2.68 -20.20 -4.39
C MET A 29 1.66 -19.89 -3.29
N LYS A 30 2.08 -19.85 -2.01
CA LYS A 30 1.18 -19.65 -0.86
C LYS A 30 0.89 -18.18 -0.56
N VAL A 31 1.85 -17.29 -0.81
CA VAL A 31 1.78 -15.87 -0.43
C VAL A 31 1.74 -14.95 -1.64
N TYR A 32 2.81 -14.94 -2.45
CA TYR A 32 2.98 -13.93 -3.51
C TYR A 32 1.91 -14.02 -4.59
N THR A 33 1.67 -15.21 -5.15
CA THR A 33 0.73 -15.41 -6.26
C THR A 33 -0.71 -15.10 -5.84
N PRO A 34 -1.24 -15.65 -4.71
CA PRO A 34 -2.57 -15.29 -4.24
C PRO A 34 -2.72 -13.81 -3.95
N TYR A 35 -1.70 -13.16 -3.36
CA TYR A 35 -1.72 -11.73 -3.10
C TYR A 35 -1.80 -10.91 -4.41
N TRP A 36 -1.01 -11.27 -5.42
CA TRP A 36 -1.01 -10.59 -6.71
C TRP A 36 -2.38 -10.68 -7.39
N PHE A 37 -2.99 -11.87 -7.44
CA PHE A 37 -4.34 -12.04 -7.97
C PHE A 37 -5.39 -11.30 -7.14
N TYR A 38 -5.24 -11.27 -5.82
CA TYR A 38 -6.15 -10.56 -4.93
C TYR A 38 -6.12 -9.05 -5.17
N ILE A 39 -4.94 -8.46 -5.38
CA ILE A 39 -4.82 -7.04 -5.78
C ILE A 39 -5.43 -6.79 -7.14
N LYS A 40 -5.18 -7.66 -8.13
CA LYS A 40 -5.68 -7.48 -9.49
C LYS A 40 -7.20 -7.59 -9.57
N SER A 41 -7.80 -8.52 -8.83
CA SER A 41 -9.26 -8.70 -8.76
C SER A 41 -9.94 -7.62 -7.93
N LYS A 42 -9.36 -7.27 -6.78
CA LYS A 42 -9.88 -6.25 -5.86
C LYS A 42 -8.96 -5.04 -5.83
N HIS A 43 -8.85 -4.40 -6.99
CA HIS A 43 -7.91 -3.29 -7.18
C HIS A 43 -8.38 -1.96 -6.60
N SER A 44 -9.47 -1.90 -5.83
CA SER A 44 -9.98 -0.65 -5.25
C SER A 44 -9.18 -0.26 -4.00
N LEU A 45 -8.93 1.04 -3.79
CA LEU A 45 -8.18 1.53 -2.63
C LEU A 45 -8.86 1.16 -1.29
N LYS A 46 -10.18 1.00 -1.29
CA LYS A 46 -10.97 0.52 -0.12
C LYS A 46 -10.63 -0.91 0.33
N GLU A 47 -9.85 -1.64 -0.47
CA GLU A 47 -9.36 -2.98 -0.15
C GLU A 47 -7.89 -2.97 0.28
N GLY A 48 -7.21 -1.81 0.23
CA GLY A 48 -5.78 -1.67 0.49
C GLY A 48 -5.34 -2.24 1.84
N ALA A 49 -6.02 -1.87 2.94
CA ALA A 49 -5.68 -2.37 4.26
C ALA A 49 -5.94 -3.89 4.38
N LYS A 50 -6.99 -4.39 3.73
CA LYS A 50 -7.32 -5.83 3.69
C LYS A 50 -6.24 -6.62 2.94
N HIS A 51 -5.65 -6.05 1.89
CA HIS A 51 -4.53 -6.63 1.16
C HIS A 51 -3.32 -6.85 2.07
N VAL A 52 -2.95 -5.84 2.86
CA VAL A 52 -1.83 -5.94 3.82
C VAL A 52 -2.11 -7.02 4.88
N ARG A 53 -3.31 -7.01 5.49
CA ARG A 53 -3.72 -8.02 6.47
C ARG A 53 -3.66 -9.43 5.91
N ASN A 54 -4.14 -9.63 4.68
CA ASN A 54 -4.13 -10.93 4.03
C ASN A 54 -2.70 -11.44 3.83
N THR A 55 -1.76 -10.58 3.43
CA THR A 55 -0.35 -10.94 3.31
C THR A 55 0.25 -11.35 4.64
N ILE A 56 0.03 -10.55 5.70
CA ILE A 56 0.49 -10.87 7.07
C ILE A 56 -0.03 -12.26 7.48
N SER A 57 -1.34 -12.49 7.32
CA SER A 57 -1.97 -13.74 7.67
C SER A 57 -1.43 -14.92 6.88
N LYS A 58 -1.23 -14.76 5.57
CA LYS A 58 -0.68 -15.81 4.70
C LYS A 58 0.78 -16.11 4.98
N SER A 59 1.54 -15.19 5.58
CA SER A 59 2.93 -15.41 5.97
C SER A 59 3.09 -16.11 7.33
N LYS A 60 2.01 -16.35 8.08
CA LYS A 60 2.10 -16.95 9.43
C LYS A 60 2.63 -18.39 9.47
N TYR A 61 2.59 -19.14 8.37
CA TYR A 61 3.11 -20.52 8.31
C TYR A 61 4.64 -20.60 8.27
N LEU A 62 5.34 -19.49 7.98
CA LEU A 62 6.79 -19.47 7.83
C LEU A 62 7.50 -19.75 9.16
N SER A 63 8.74 -20.27 9.07
CA SER A 63 9.65 -20.35 10.22
C SER A 63 9.98 -18.96 10.76
N GLN A 64 10.43 -18.86 12.02
CA GLN A 64 10.68 -17.56 12.65
C GLN A 64 11.71 -16.71 11.89
N ASP A 65 12.79 -17.33 11.39
CA ASP A 65 13.81 -16.62 10.62
C ASP A 65 13.24 -16.01 9.32
N LEU A 66 12.43 -16.79 8.59
CA LEU A 66 11.78 -16.32 7.38
C LEU A 66 10.69 -15.29 7.68
N LYS A 67 9.95 -15.43 8.79
CA LYS A 67 9.01 -14.43 9.27
C LYS A 67 9.71 -13.10 9.51
N ASN A 68 10.89 -13.08 10.12
CA ASN A 68 11.63 -11.85 10.39
C ASN A 68 12.01 -11.13 9.08
N VAL A 69 12.50 -11.88 8.08
CA VAL A 69 12.83 -11.33 6.75
C VAL A 69 11.59 -10.77 6.06
N VAL A 70 10.50 -11.55 6.02
CA VAL A 70 9.25 -11.17 5.36
C VAL A 70 8.58 -10.00 6.08
N ALA A 71 8.58 -9.99 7.41
CA ALA A 71 8.05 -8.89 8.23
C ALA A 71 8.77 -7.58 7.92
N GLY A 72 10.10 -7.61 7.80
CA GLY A 72 10.87 -6.44 7.38
C GLY A 72 10.44 -5.91 6.00
N VAL A 73 10.19 -6.80 5.04
CA VAL A 73 9.68 -6.42 3.71
C VAL A 73 8.27 -5.84 3.79
N ILE A 74 7.37 -6.46 4.56
CA ILE A 74 5.99 -6.00 4.73
C ILE A 74 5.97 -4.62 5.39
N CYS A 75 6.73 -4.40 6.48
CA CYS A 75 6.81 -3.12 7.17
C CYS A 75 7.25 -1.99 6.22
N ARG A 76 8.32 -2.20 5.43
CA ARG A 76 8.80 -1.20 4.45
C ARG A 76 7.80 -0.87 3.35
N ASN A 77 6.81 -1.73 3.11
CA ASN A 77 5.81 -1.56 2.05
C ASN A 77 4.38 -1.36 2.60
N SER A 78 4.23 -1.12 3.90
CA SER A 78 2.94 -1.11 4.61
C SER A 78 2.14 0.19 4.46
N PHE A 79 2.37 0.95 3.39
CA PHE A 79 1.71 2.22 3.10
C PHE A 79 0.17 2.15 3.07
N PHE A 80 -0.38 1.00 2.68
CA PHE A 80 -1.83 0.79 2.71
C PHE A 80 -2.40 0.53 4.11
N ALA A 81 -1.55 0.37 5.12
CA ALA A 81 -1.96 0.35 6.54
C ALA A 81 -1.95 1.75 7.16
N HIS A 82 -1.67 2.81 6.39
CA HIS A 82 -1.72 4.17 6.91
C HIS A 82 -3.15 4.53 7.40
N PRO A 83 -3.31 5.32 8.48
CA PRO A 83 -4.61 5.58 9.09
C PRO A 83 -5.72 6.00 8.13
N GLY A 84 -5.45 6.87 7.16
CA GLY A 84 -6.48 7.32 6.23
C GLY A 84 -6.87 6.27 5.20
N ILE A 85 -5.96 5.38 4.79
CA ILE A 85 -6.34 4.23 3.96
C ILE A 85 -7.19 3.25 4.77
N ILE A 86 -6.83 3.00 6.03
CA ILE A 86 -7.65 2.16 6.92
C ILE A 86 -9.03 2.80 7.09
N PHE A 87 -9.15 4.10 7.33
CA PHE A 87 -10.45 4.75 7.43
C PHE A 87 -11.27 4.63 6.15
N LEU A 88 -10.67 4.76 4.95
CA LEU A 88 -11.37 4.52 3.69
C LEU A 88 -11.92 3.10 3.59
N CYS A 89 -11.15 2.11 4.05
CA CYS A 89 -11.59 0.72 4.11
C CYS A 89 -12.77 0.58 5.09
N VAL A 90 -12.67 1.18 6.28
CA VAL A 90 -13.68 1.13 7.34
C VAL A 90 -14.98 1.83 6.94
N LEU A 91 -14.93 2.94 6.19
CA LEU A 91 -16.13 3.62 5.69
C LEU A 91 -16.94 2.78 4.69
N LYS A 92 -16.33 1.73 4.13
CA LYS A 92 -16.99 0.72 3.28
C LYS A 92 -17.19 -0.62 3.97
N ASP A 93 -17.01 -0.66 5.29
CA ASP A 93 -17.31 -1.84 6.10
C ASP A 93 -18.83 -2.08 6.17
N GLU A 94 -19.24 -3.33 6.26
CA GLU A 94 -20.65 -3.70 6.38
C GLU A 94 -21.24 -3.23 7.72
N ARG A 95 -20.41 -3.19 8.76
CA ARG A 95 -20.83 -2.85 10.12
C ARG A 95 -21.02 -1.35 10.27
N GLN A 96 -22.25 -0.94 10.58
CA GLN A 96 -22.61 0.48 10.69
C GLN A 96 -21.80 1.25 11.75
N HIS A 97 -21.60 0.66 12.94
CA HIS A 97 -20.84 1.29 14.02
C HIS A 97 -19.39 1.61 13.64
N ASN A 98 -18.77 0.76 12.81
CA ASN A 98 -17.41 0.97 12.31
C ASN A 98 -17.33 2.18 11.39
N LYS A 99 -18.29 2.29 10.45
CA LYS A 99 -18.40 3.43 9.54
C LYS A 99 -18.55 4.75 10.30
N GLU A 100 -19.41 4.77 11.31
CA GLU A 100 -19.62 5.95 12.16
C GLU A 100 -18.38 6.34 12.95
N LEU A 101 -17.69 5.37 13.54
CA LEU A 101 -16.45 5.63 14.28
C LEU A 101 -15.37 6.22 13.37
N ALA A 102 -15.20 5.69 12.16
CA ALA A 102 -14.27 6.24 11.17
C ALA A 102 -14.68 7.67 10.76
N ALA A 103 -15.95 7.90 10.45
CA ALA A 103 -16.44 9.23 10.08
C ALA A 103 -16.19 10.27 11.19
N ARG A 104 -16.48 9.94 12.45
CA ARG A 104 -16.22 10.81 13.60
C ARG A 104 -14.73 11.15 13.73
N ARG A 105 -13.85 10.16 13.58
CA ARG A 105 -12.38 10.36 13.65
C ARG A 105 -11.87 11.25 12.51
N ILE A 106 -12.42 11.12 11.31
CA ILE A 106 -12.07 11.98 10.18
C ILE A 106 -12.54 13.42 10.40
N ILE A 107 -13.78 13.62 10.87
CA ILE A 107 -14.30 14.96 11.16
C ILE A 107 -13.41 15.65 12.20
N LYS A 108 -13.12 14.94 13.31
CA LYS A 108 -12.24 15.46 14.36
C LYS A 108 -10.84 15.82 13.86
N SER A 109 -10.26 15.02 12.96
CA SER A 109 -8.93 15.31 12.43
C SER A 109 -8.88 16.52 11.49
N ARG A 110 -9.99 16.81 10.79
CA ARG A 110 -10.15 18.03 9.98
C ARG A 110 -10.23 19.28 10.86
N GLU A 111 -11.01 19.21 11.94
CA GLU A 111 -11.15 20.30 12.91
C GLU A 111 -9.84 20.61 13.63
N SER A 112 -9.01 19.58 13.84
CA SER A 112 -7.71 19.70 14.53
C SER A 112 -6.57 20.16 13.61
N SER A 113 -6.78 20.23 12.29
CA SER A 113 -5.73 20.68 11.36
C SER A 113 -5.63 22.20 11.35
N SER A 114 -4.53 22.76 11.88
CA SER A 114 -4.21 24.17 11.71
C SER A 114 -3.90 24.46 10.23
N ASN A 115 -4.22 25.67 9.75
CA ASN A 115 -4.02 26.11 8.35
C ASN A 115 -2.54 26.12 7.86
N GLY A 116 -1.61 25.55 8.63
CA GLY A 116 -0.20 25.45 8.28
C GLY A 116 0.02 24.47 7.13
N LYS A 117 0.73 24.91 6.08
CA LYS A 117 1.20 24.08 4.96
C LYS A 117 2.33 23.13 5.42
N SER A 118 2.12 22.33 6.47
CA SER A 118 3.11 21.34 6.87
C SER A 118 3.12 20.20 5.86
N VAL A 119 4.27 19.92 5.25
CA VAL A 119 4.43 18.77 4.35
C VAL A 119 4.27 17.50 5.18
N HIS A 120 3.19 16.74 4.96
CA HIS A 120 2.99 15.46 5.62
C HIS A 120 3.95 14.42 5.06
N VAL A 121 4.84 13.92 5.90
CA VAL A 121 5.67 12.76 5.55
C VAL A 121 4.82 11.51 5.65
N PHE A 122 4.64 10.82 4.52
CA PHE A 122 3.88 9.59 4.46
C PHE A 122 4.78 8.40 4.79
N LEU A 123 4.85 8.04 6.07
CA LEU A 123 5.66 6.94 6.57
C LEU A 123 4.81 5.66 6.75
N PRO A 124 5.39 4.48 6.48
CA PRO A 124 4.73 3.23 6.82
C PRO A 124 4.56 3.13 8.34
N PRO A 125 3.37 2.77 8.86
CA PRO A 125 3.16 2.63 10.30
C PRO A 125 3.84 1.37 10.82
N LYS A 126 4.10 1.34 12.14
CA LYS A 126 4.50 0.11 12.82
C LYS A 126 3.33 -0.87 12.82
N LEU A 127 3.54 -2.06 12.27
CA LEU A 127 2.50 -3.07 12.13
C LEU A 127 2.46 -4.04 13.32
N ASN A 128 1.25 -4.38 13.73
CA ASN A 128 0.95 -5.50 14.60
C ASN A 128 0.68 -6.76 13.75
N PHE A 129 1.62 -7.72 13.76
CA PHE A 129 1.50 -8.97 13.01
C PHE A 129 0.51 -9.97 13.64
N GLU A 130 0.12 -9.75 14.90
CA GLU A 130 -0.89 -10.56 15.58
C GLU A 130 -2.32 -10.04 15.42
N ALA A 131 -2.49 -8.91 14.72
CA ALA A 131 -3.81 -8.37 14.42
C ALA A 131 -4.69 -9.39 13.67
N THR A 132 -5.91 -9.59 14.18
CA THR A 132 -6.93 -10.43 13.55
C THR A 132 -7.68 -9.67 12.47
N ASN A 133 -7.94 -8.38 12.68
CA ASN A 133 -8.60 -7.48 11.74
C ASN A 133 -7.65 -6.44 11.16
N TYR A 134 -8.01 -5.91 9.99
CA TYR A 134 -7.24 -4.86 9.31
C TYR A 134 -7.24 -3.53 10.07
N THR A 135 -8.23 -3.31 10.94
CA THR A 135 -8.32 -2.13 11.82
C THR A 135 -7.28 -2.16 12.94
N ASP A 136 -6.85 -3.34 13.35
CA ASP A 136 -6.01 -3.54 14.55
C ASP A 136 -4.53 -3.72 14.16
N MET A 137 -4.22 -3.59 12.86
CA MET A 137 -2.86 -3.68 12.32
C MET A 137 -1.95 -2.56 12.77
N ILE A 138 -2.52 -1.42 13.20
CA ILE A 138 -1.77 -0.28 13.67
C ILE A 138 -2.19 0.08 15.09
N ASP A 139 -1.24 0.61 15.85
CA ASP A 139 -1.55 1.20 17.14
C ASP A 139 -2.07 2.63 16.94
N TRP A 140 -3.37 2.79 17.16
CA TRP A 140 -4.06 4.08 17.03
C TRP A 140 -3.65 5.10 18.09
N SER A 141 -3.06 4.66 19.21
CA SER A 141 -2.64 5.54 20.29
C SER A 141 -1.30 6.23 20.00
N SER A 142 -0.41 5.56 19.26
CA SER A 142 0.90 6.10 18.89
C SER A 142 0.92 6.90 17.58
N ILE A 143 -0.19 6.92 16.83
CA ILE A 143 -0.27 7.60 15.53
C ILE A 143 -1.14 8.84 15.61
N THR A 144 -0.54 10.00 15.33
CA THR A 144 -1.27 11.25 15.17
C THR A 144 -2.14 11.21 13.92
N ILE A 145 -3.46 11.21 14.10
CA ILE A 145 -4.42 11.27 13.00
C ILE A 145 -4.49 12.71 12.49
N THR A 146 -3.78 12.99 11.40
CA THR A 146 -3.86 14.29 10.70
C THR A 146 -4.96 14.28 9.63
N SER A 147 -5.40 15.46 9.20
CA SER A 147 -6.30 15.61 8.05
C SER A 147 -5.56 15.22 6.76
N GLN A 148 -5.74 13.99 6.32
CA GLN A 148 -5.07 13.49 5.11
C GLN A 148 -5.70 14.07 3.86
N PRO A 149 -4.93 14.46 2.82
CA PRO A 149 -5.48 15.01 1.58
C PRO A 149 -6.54 14.11 0.95
N ILE A 150 -6.30 12.79 0.95
CA ILE A 150 -7.24 11.79 0.42
C ILE A 150 -8.59 11.77 1.15
N LEU A 151 -8.61 12.25 2.39
CA LEU A 151 -9.79 12.33 3.24
C LEU A 151 -10.40 13.72 3.25
N ARG A 152 -9.76 14.75 2.68
CA ARG A 152 -10.22 16.15 2.81
C ARG A 152 -11.55 16.38 2.09
N ASP A 153 -11.63 15.92 0.84
CA ASP A 153 -12.74 16.24 -0.07
C ASP A 153 -13.91 15.25 0.03
N ILE A 154 -13.85 14.33 1.00
CA ILE A 154 -14.94 13.39 1.24
C ILE A 154 -16.09 14.17 1.88
N SER A 155 -17.23 14.24 1.20
CA SER A 155 -18.48 14.81 1.70
C SER A 155 -19.07 13.93 2.80
N ILE A 156 -18.51 14.05 4.01
CA ILE A 156 -19.02 13.38 5.19
C ILE A 156 -20.24 14.16 5.70
N VAL A 157 -21.40 13.96 5.06
CA VAL A 157 -22.69 14.56 5.49
C VAL A 157 -23.07 13.98 6.85
N ARG A 158 -23.20 14.85 7.86
CA ARG A 158 -23.51 14.49 9.26
C ARG A 158 -24.91 13.86 9.45
N ASP A 159 -25.83 14.06 8.50
CA ASP A 159 -27.28 13.85 8.71
C ASP A 159 -27.95 12.65 8.03
N LYS A 160 -27.24 11.79 7.29
CA LYS A 160 -27.90 10.65 6.64
C LYS A 160 -27.82 9.39 7.49
N LYS A 161 -28.98 8.82 7.84
CA LYS A 161 -29.14 7.47 8.43
C LYS A 161 -28.54 6.34 7.57
N ASN A 162 -28.18 6.63 6.32
CA ASN A 162 -27.36 5.76 5.49
C ASN A 162 -26.62 6.61 4.44
N PRO A 163 -25.45 7.18 4.77
CA PRO A 163 -24.70 7.95 3.79
C PRO A 163 -24.01 6.94 2.88
N GLU A 164 -24.51 6.78 1.66
CA GLU A 164 -23.67 6.27 0.60
C GLU A 164 -22.50 7.23 0.42
N TRP A 165 -21.37 6.89 1.05
CA TRP A 165 -20.15 7.68 0.92
C TRP A 165 -19.63 7.51 -0.50
N ASN A 166 -19.88 8.49 -1.36
CA ASN A 166 -19.34 8.54 -2.72
C ASN A 166 -17.89 8.99 -2.64
N PHE A 167 -16.97 8.02 -2.73
CA PHE A 167 -15.55 8.28 -2.91
C PHE A 167 -15.20 8.20 -4.38
N VAL A 168 -14.25 9.03 -4.81
CA VAL A 168 -13.58 8.82 -6.10
C VAL A 168 -12.95 7.42 -6.07
N HIS A 169 -13.30 6.59 -7.05
CA HIS A 169 -12.76 5.25 -7.16
C HIS A 169 -11.28 5.31 -7.55
N PHE A 170 -10.40 5.32 -6.55
CA PHE A 170 -8.97 5.17 -6.77
C PHE A 170 -8.59 3.69 -6.80
N PRO A 171 -7.95 3.21 -7.87
CA PRO A 171 -7.34 1.90 -7.86
C PRO A 171 -6.09 1.87 -6.94
N CYS A 172 -5.94 0.84 -6.11
CA CYS A 172 -4.73 0.58 -5.32
C CYS A 172 -3.54 0.17 -6.21
N HIS A 173 -3.81 -0.34 -7.41
CA HIS A 173 -2.80 -0.80 -8.34
C HIS A 173 -3.21 -0.53 -9.79
N THR A 174 -2.36 0.17 -10.54
CA THR A 174 -2.58 0.47 -11.97
C THR A 174 -1.35 0.12 -12.80
N GLN A 175 -1.54 -0.03 -14.12
CA GLN A 175 -0.41 -0.18 -15.04
C GLN A 175 0.53 1.04 -15.00
N VAL A 176 -0.02 2.24 -14.75
CA VAL A 176 0.78 3.45 -14.56
C VAL A 176 1.70 3.30 -13.34
N VAL A 177 1.17 2.82 -12.21
CA VAL A 177 1.98 2.53 -11.01
C VAL A 177 3.08 1.53 -11.32
N GLU A 178 2.80 0.45 -12.05
CA GLU A 178 3.83 -0.52 -12.49
C GLU A 178 4.93 0.15 -13.33
N ARG A 179 4.55 1.00 -14.29
CA ARG A 179 5.50 1.75 -15.13
C ARG A 179 6.33 2.75 -14.31
N CYS A 180 5.73 3.44 -13.34
CA CYS A 180 6.44 4.35 -12.45
C CYS A 180 7.48 3.60 -11.60
N VAL A 181 7.10 2.45 -11.02
CA VAL A 181 8.04 1.61 -10.26
C VAL A 181 9.20 1.16 -11.14
N LYS A 182 8.92 0.74 -12.38
CA LYS A 182 9.96 0.38 -13.35
C LYS A 182 10.90 1.55 -13.63
N LEU A 183 10.35 2.74 -13.87
CA LEU A 183 11.15 3.95 -14.12
C LEU A 183 12.04 4.33 -12.92
N VAL A 184 11.52 4.21 -11.69
CA VAL A 184 12.33 4.44 -10.48
C VAL A 184 13.50 3.45 -10.43
N THR A 185 13.27 2.18 -10.77
CA THR A 185 14.32 1.16 -10.84
C THR A 185 15.34 1.45 -11.94
N GLU A 186 14.89 1.85 -13.13
CA GLU A 186 15.76 2.30 -14.23
C GLU A 186 16.64 3.49 -13.77
N ALA A 187 16.03 4.53 -13.19
CA ALA A 187 16.76 5.69 -12.69
C ALA A 187 17.80 5.34 -11.62
N THR A 188 17.49 4.38 -10.73
CA THR A 188 18.45 3.94 -9.70
C THR A 188 19.64 3.17 -10.25
N ALA A 189 19.51 2.57 -11.43
CA ALA A 189 20.59 1.88 -12.11
C ALA A 189 21.46 2.83 -12.94
N GLU A 190 20.86 3.89 -13.50
CA GLU A 190 21.53 4.83 -14.40
C GLU A 190 22.28 5.96 -13.67
N VAL A 191 21.73 6.50 -12.57
CA VAL A 191 22.29 7.69 -11.93
C VAL A 191 22.37 7.57 -10.41
N TYR A 192 23.45 8.12 -9.86
CA TYR A 192 23.70 8.15 -8.41
C TYR A 192 23.22 9.46 -7.77
N GLY A 193 22.70 9.38 -6.54
CA GLY A 193 22.25 10.54 -5.77
C GLY A 193 20.76 10.86 -5.95
N PHE A 194 20.15 11.47 -4.93
CA PHE A 194 18.71 11.78 -4.94
C PHE A 194 18.33 12.77 -6.06
N GLN A 195 19.07 13.88 -6.18
CA GLN A 195 18.76 14.94 -7.15
C GLN A 195 18.85 14.46 -8.60
N ASN A 196 19.86 13.66 -8.93
CA ASN A 196 20.04 13.10 -10.27
C ASN A 196 18.94 12.10 -10.62
N ARG A 197 18.56 11.22 -9.68
CA ARG A 197 17.44 10.27 -9.86
C ARG A 197 16.13 11.01 -10.08
N ASP A 198 15.84 12.02 -9.28
CA ASP A 198 14.65 12.87 -9.41
C ASP A 198 14.63 13.62 -10.75
N GLY A 199 15.78 14.16 -11.18
CA GLY A 199 15.98 14.77 -12.50
C GLY A 199 15.68 13.80 -13.65
N PHE A 200 16.29 12.61 -13.62
CA PHE A 200 16.09 11.56 -14.63
C PHE A 200 14.62 11.14 -14.74
N ILE A 201 13.96 10.94 -13.61
CA ILE A 201 12.54 10.56 -13.54
C ILE A 201 11.67 11.65 -14.16
N ARG A 202 11.85 12.92 -13.76
CA ARG A 202 11.08 14.06 -14.29
C ARG A 202 11.31 14.25 -15.79
N PHE A 203 12.56 14.18 -16.24
CA PHE A 203 12.92 14.26 -17.65
C PHE A 203 12.22 13.15 -18.46
N THR A 204 12.27 11.91 -17.97
CA THR A 204 11.63 10.77 -18.64
C THR A 204 10.11 10.89 -18.66
N PHE A 205 9.49 11.39 -17.58
CA PHE A 205 8.04 11.67 -17.58
C PHE A 205 7.66 12.71 -18.63
N PHE A 206 8.46 13.79 -18.75
CA PHE A 206 8.24 14.86 -19.72
C PHE A 206 8.38 14.35 -21.16
N SER A 207 9.47 13.61 -21.44
CA SER A 207 9.72 13.01 -22.76
C SER A 207 8.63 12.03 -23.20
N ARG A 208 8.05 11.27 -22.26
CA ARG A 208 7.02 10.25 -22.57
C ARG A 208 5.59 10.81 -22.65
N CYS A 209 5.36 12.13 -22.51
CA CYS A 209 4.04 12.77 -22.50
C CYS A 209 3.01 12.06 -21.58
N LEU A 210 3.48 11.59 -20.41
CA LEU A 210 2.62 10.94 -19.43
C LEU A 210 1.73 12.02 -18.77
N ASN A 211 0.45 12.08 -19.18
CA ASN A 211 -0.57 13.11 -18.85
C ASN A 211 -0.65 13.58 -17.37
N SER A 212 -1.12 14.81 -17.17
CA SER A 212 -1.23 15.58 -15.92
C SER A 212 -1.92 14.89 -14.73
N THR A 213 -2.80 13.91 -14.97
CA THR A 213 -3.42 13.05 -13.93
C THR A 213 -2.39 12.24 -13.12
N ILE A 214 -1.19 12.04 -13.68
CA ILE A 214 -0.10 11.27 -13.10
C ILE A 214 0.57 12.00 -11.92
N ARG A 215 0.42 13.32 -11.79
CA ARG A 215 1.07 14.09 -10.71
C ARG A 215 0.66 13.64 -9.32
N LEU A 216 -0.62 13.37 -9.05
CA LEU A 216 -1.10 12.98 -7.71
C LEU A 216 -0.70 11.54 -7.33
N ILE A 217 -0.81 10.59 -8.26
CA ILE A 217 -0.44 9.18 -8.01
C ILE A 217 1.08 9.01 -7.97
N SER A 218 1.81 9.73 -8.84
CA SER A 218 3.28 9.73 -8.87
C SER A 218 3.87 10.45 -7.65
N SER A 219 3.31 11.58 -7.20
CA SER A 219 3.75 12.23 -5.95
C SER A 219 3.57 11.33 -4.74
N LEU A 220 2.47 10.56 -4.66
CA LEU A 220 2.28 9.59 -3.58
C LEU A 220 3.29 8.43 -3.68
N LEU A 221 3.57 7.90 -4.88
CA LEU A 221 4.49 6.77 -5.06
C LEU A 221 5.99 7.14 -5.00
N LEU A 222 6.36 8.35 -5.46
CA LEU A 222 7.74 8.87 -5.45
C LEU A 222 8.19 9.24 -4.03
N LEU A 223 7.30 9.77 -3.20
CA LEU A 223 7.56 9.97 -1.76
C LEU A 223 7.78 8.64 -1.01
N ILE A 224 7.23 7.55 -1.53
CA ILE A 224 7.22 6.22 -0.90
C ILE A 224 8.49 5.39 -1.22
N LYS A 225 9.09 5.53 -2.42
CA LYS A 225 10.20 4.65 -2.86
C LYS A 225 11.58 5.31 -2.98
N CYS A 226 11.68 6.63 -2.84
CA CYS A 226 12.94 7.37 -3.04
C CYS A 226 13.70 7.75 -1.76
N LYS A 227 13.32 7.20 -0.60
CA LYS A 227 14.11 7.28 0.64
C LYS A 227 14.71 5.93 0.99
#